data_AF-A0A099YSR7-F1
#
_entry.id   AF-A0A099YSR7-F1
#
_cell.length_a   1.000
_cell.length_b   1.000
_cell.length_c   1.000
_cell.angle_alpha   90.00
_cell.angle_beta   90.00
_cell.angle_gamma   90.00
#
_symmetry.space_group_name_H-M   'P 1'
#
loop_
_entity.id
_entity.type
_entity.pdbx_description
1 polymer ?
#
loop_
_entity_poly.entity_id
_entity_poly.type
_entity_poly.pdbx_seq_one_letter_code
_entity_poly.pdbx_strand_id
1 'polypeptide(L)'
;KTAFSRTDRKIKHREKISQSMNILALTKKLMDKVCKHGPRHRCCKHYEDNCISYCIKGFVRMFSIGYLIQCCLRIPSTFRHLFTEPSRLLSLFYNKENFQLGAFLGSFVSIYKGTSCFLRWVRNLDDELHALVAGALAGISMMFYKSTTISMYLASKLVETIYFKGIEAGKVPYFPHADSIIYAISTSICFQAAVMEVQNLRPSYWKFLLRLTNGRFAVMNRKVLDVFGTEASKNFQGFIPKLDPRYTVVPPERPLELS
;
A
#
# COMPACT_ATOMS: atom_id res chain seq x y z
N LYS A 1 13.38 -35.08 41.61
CA LYS A 1 12.30 -34.10 41.28
C LYS A 1 12.40 -33.53 39.84
N THR A 2 13.57 -33.53 39.19
CA THR A 2 13.81 -33.00 37.83
C THR A 2 13.40 -33.94 36.67
N ALA A 3 13.41 -35.27 36.86
CA ALA A 3 12.97 -36.22 35.83
C ALA A 3 11.43 -36.26 35.67
N PHE A 4 10.70 -36.06 36.76
CA PHE A 4 9.23 -36.04 36.77
C PHE A 4 8.69 -34.82 36.02
N SER A 5 9.29 -33.63 36.20
CA SER A 5 8.88 -32.39 35.51
C SER A 5 9.15 -32.39 34.00
N ARG A 6 10.18 -33.12 33.53
CA ARG A 6 10.45 -33.32 32.10
C ARG A 6 9.42 -34.24 31.44
N THR A 7 8.96 -35.26 32.15
CA THR A 7 7.97 -36.22 31.64
C THR A 7 6.59 -35.56 31.53
N ASP A 8 6.21 -34.77 32.54
CA ASP A 8 4.97 -33.99 32.56
C ASP A 8 4.91 -32.93 31.43
N ARG A 9 6.02 -32.21 31.19
CA ARG A 9 6.13 -31.30 30.03
C ARG A 9 5.99 -32.01 28.68
N LYS A 10 6.53 -33.23 28.54
CA LYS A 10 6.41 -34.02 27.31
C LYS A 10 4.98 -34.50 27.08
N ILE A 11 4.27 -34.91 28.13
CA ILE A 11 2.87 -35.34 28.06
C ILE A 11 1.98 -34.16 27.64
N LYS A 12 2.11 -33.01 28.32
CA LYS A 12 1.35 -31.79 28.02
C LYS A 12 1.61 -31.25 26.61
N HIS A 13 2.84 -31.38 26.11
CA HIS A 13 3.19 -31.03 24.74
C HIS A 13 2.55 -31.99 23.71
N ARG A 14 2.53 -33.30 23.99
CA ARG A 14 1.94 -34.32 23.12
C ARG A 14 0.41 -34.20 23.06
N GLU A 15 -0.24 -33.89 24.17
CA GLU A 15 -1.67 -33.57 24.23
C GLU A 15 -2.02 -32.32 23.42
N LYS A 16 -1.23 -31.25 23.56
CA LYS A 16 -1.43 -30.01 22.78
C LYS A 16 -1.30 -30.24 21.27
N ILE A 17 -0.33 -31.08 20.85
CA ILE A 17 -0.18 -31.47 19.44
C ILE A 17 -1.38 -32.30 18.97
N SER A 18 -1.79 -33.32 19.74
CA SER A 18 -2.95 -34.16 19.42
C SER A 18 -4.24 -33.34 19.29
N GLN A 19 -4.46 -32.40 20.21
CA GLN A 19 -5.61 -31.50 20.18
C GLN A 19 -5.59 -30.57 18.96
N SER A 20 -4.42 -30.03 18.58
CA SER A 20 -4.28 -29.22 17.37
C SER A 20 -4.54 -30.00 16.09
N MET A 21 -4.11 -31.28 16.03
CA MET A 21 -4.35 -32.17 14.90
C MET A 21 -5.83 -32.55 14.77
N ASN A 22 -6.51 -32.80 15.89
CA ASN A 22 -7.94 -33.08 15.91
C ASN A 22 -8.78 -31.87 15.48
N ILE A 23 -8.41 -30.65 15.93
CA ILE A 23 -9.05 -29.41 15.48
C ILE A 23 -8.82 -29.18 13.99
N LEU A 24 -7.59 -29.38 13.49
CA LEU A 24 -7.27 -29.24 12.07
C LEU A 24 -8.02 -30.26 11.19
N ALA A 25 -8.16 -31.50 11.68
CA ALA A 25 -8.92 -32.53 10.99
C ALA A 25 -10.43 -32.21 10.99
N LEU A 26 -10.96 -31.67 12.09
CA LEU A 26 -12.36 -31.24 12.20
C LEU A 26 -12.65 -30.05 11.28
N THR A 27 -11.79 -29.02 11.28
CA THR A 27 -11.94 -27.85 10.41
C THR A 27 -11.84 -28.24 8.95
N LYS A 28 -10.90 -29.13 8.59
CA LYS A 28 -10.79 -29.67 7.22
C LYS A 28 -12.06 -30.43 6.81
N LYS A 29 -12.59 -31.31 7.67
CA LYS A 29 -13.85 -32.04 7.41
C LYS A 29 -15.05 -31.10 7.26
N LEU A 30 -15.16 -30.07 8.10
CA LEU A 30 -16.21 -29.06 8.00
C LEU A 30 -16.08 -28.24 6.72
N MET A 31 -14.86 -27.80 6.38
CA MET A 31 -14.60 -27.05 5.16
C MET A 31 -14.92 -27.87 3.91
N ASP A 32 -14.53 -29.15 3.88
CA ASP A 32 -14.86 -30.06 2.78
C ASP A 32 -16.38 -30.28 2.66
N LYS A 33 -17.08 -30.40 3.79
CA LYS A 33 -18.54 -30.57 3.80
C LYS A 33 -19.26 -29.33 3.29
N VAL A 34 -18.84 -28.15 3.73
CA VAL A 34 -19.38 -26.84 3.32
C VAL A 34 -19.04 -26.50 1.86
N CYS A 35 -17.83 -26.83 1.39
CA CYS A 35 -17.45 -26.62 0.00
C CYS A 35 -18.22 -27.55 -0.95
N LYS A 36 -18.45 -28.81 -0.57
CA LYS A 36 -19.15 -29.79 -1.42
C LYS A 36 -20.68 -29.67 -1.39
N HIS A 37 -21.28 -29.35 -0.25
CA HIS A 37 -22.75 -29.29 -0.07
C HIS A 37 -23.25 -27.88 0.26
N GLY A 38 -22.49 -26.85 -0.14
CA GLY A 38 -22.79 -25.46 0.17
C GLY A 38 -24.02 -24.94 -0.57
N PRO A 39 -24.65 -23.88 -0.06
CA PRO A 39 -25.82 -23.28 -0.67
C PRO A 39 -25.48 -22.58 -1.99
N ARG A 40 -26.39 -22.69 -2.97
CA ARG A 40 -26.29 -22.06 -4.28
C ARG A 40 -27.59 -21.33 -4.61
N HIS A 41 -27.46 -20.21 -5.31
CA HIS A 41 -28.60 -19.40 -5.75
C HIS A 41 -28.64 -19.26 -7.26
N ARG A 42 -29.84 -19.19 -7.81
CA ARG A 42 -30.10 -19.25 -9.25
C ARG A 42 -29.55 -18.03 -10.00
N CYS A 43 -29.47 -16.87 -9.34
CA CYS A 43 -28.95 -15.64 -9.92
C CYS A 43 -27.42 -15.56 -9.88
N CYS A 44 -26.74 -16.51 -9.23
CA CYS A 44 -25.29 -16.56 -9.20
C CYS A 44 -24.71 -17.27 -10.44
N LYS A 45 -23.84 -16.56 -11.17
CA LYS A 45 -23.18 -17.01 -12.42
C LYS A 45 -22.02 -18.00 -12.23
N HIS A 46 -21.96 -18.73 -11.12
CA HIS A 46 -20.93 -19.75 -10.88
C HIS A 46 -21.51 -21.15 -11.08
N TYR A 47 -21.27 -21.73 -12.27
CA TYR A 47 -21.97 -22.92 -12.75
C TYR A 47 -21.50 -24.23 -12.11
N GLU A 48 -20.26 -24.32 -11.65
CA GLU A 48 -19.70 -25.55 -11.06
C GLU A 48 -19.41 -25.45 -9.55
N ASP A 49 -19.34 -24.22 -9.02
CA ASP A 49 -18.96 -23.96 -7.64
C ASP A 49 -20.17 -23.52 -6.79
N ASN A 50 -20.24 -23.95 -5.52
CA ASN A 50 -21.15 -23.38 -4.52
C ASN A 50 -20.71 -21.95 -4.14
N CYS A 51 -21.62 -21.10 -3.61
CA CYS A 51 -21.27 -19.69 -3.32
C CYS A 51 -20.06 -19.57 -2.37
N ILE A 52 -20.02 -20.44 -1.35
CA ILE A 52 -18.94 -20.47 -0.37
C ILE A 52 -17.63 -20.98 -0.98
N SER A 53 -17.70 -22.06 -1.78
CA SER A 53 -16.54 -22.59 -2.51
C SER A 53 -15.96 -21.52 -3.45
N TYR A 54 -16.82 -20.79 -4.17
CA TYR A 54 -16.43 -19.71 -5.06
C TYR A 54 -15.68 -18.57 -4.36
N CYS A 55 -16.08 -18.23 -3.12
CA CYS A 55 -15.40 -17.25 -2.28
C CYS A 55 -14.04 -17.78 -1.78
N ILE A 56 -14.00 -18.98 -1.21
CA ILE A 56 -12.78 -19.59 -0.65
C ILE A 56 -11.74 -19.84 -1.76
N LYS A 57 -12.14 -20.39 -2.90
CA LYS A 57 -11.25 -20.60 -4.06
C LYS A 57 -10.70 -19.28 -4.59
N GLY A 58 -11.53 -18.23 -4.59
CA GLY A 58 -11.09 -16.87 -4.91
C GLY A 58 -10.05 -16.33 -3.91
N PHE A 59 -10.31 -16.49 -2.61
CA PHE A 59 -9.41 -16.10 -1.54
C PHE A 59 -8.05 -16.78 -1.69
N VAL A 60 -8.03 -18.12 -1.73
CA VAL A 60 -6.78 -18.91 -1.78
C VAL A 60 -5.96 -18.55 -3.02
N ARG A 61 -6.60 -18.47 -4.20
CA ARG A 61 -5.91 -18.11 -5.44
C ARG A 61 -5.22 -16.74 -5.34
N MET A 62 -5.94 -15.71 -4.92
CA MET A 62 -5.40 -14.35 -4.87
C MET A 62 -4.43 -14.14 -3.70
N PHE A 63 -4.68 -14.81 -2.58
CA PHE A 63 -3.76 -14.86 -1.46
C PHE A 63 -2.41 -15.45 -1.87
N SER A 64 -2.41 -16.59 -2.56
CA SER A 64 -1.19 -17.25 -3.05
C SER A 64 -0.42 -16.37 -4.04
N ILE A 65 -1.13 -15.69 -4.96
CA ILE A 65 -0.50 -14.74 -5.90
C ILE A 65 0.14 -13.56 -5.14
N GLY A 66 -0.58 -12.95 -4.20
CA GLY A 66 -0.05 -11.84 -3.40
C GLY A 66 1.15 -12.23 -2.56
N TYR A 67 1.10 -13.40 -1.93
CA TYR A 67 2.21 -13.95 -1.17
C TYR A 67 3.44 -14.20 -2.07
N LEU A 68 3.24 -14.81 -3.24
CA LEU A 68 4.32 -15.08 -4.20
C LEU A 68 5.01 -13.79 -4.67
N ILE A 69 4.23 -12.76 -5.04
CA ILE A 69 4.75 -11.45 -5.45
C ILE A 69 5.65 -10.87 -4.35
N GLN A 70 5.19 -10.93 -3.10
CA GLN A 70 5.93 -10.31 -2.00
C GLN A 70 7.21 -11.09 -1.64
N CYS A 71 7.17 -12.42 -1.75
CA CYS A 71 8.39 -13.24 -1.70
C CYS A 71 9.37 -12.85 -2.81
N CYS A 72 8.90 -12.75 -4.06
CA CYS A 72 9.74 -12.38 -5.21
C CYS A 72 10.36 -10.98 -5.09
N LEU A 73 9.65 -10.00 -4.53
CA LEU A 73 10.18 -8.65 -4.33
C LEU A 73 11.27 -8.59 -3.24
N ARG A 74 11.23 -9.48 -2.25
CA ARG A 74 12.16 -9.47 -1.11
C ARG A 74 13.42 -10.29 -1.36
N ILE A 75 13.32 -11.38 -2.11
CA ILE A 75 14.46 -12.26 -2.41
C ILE A 75 15.68 -11.50 -3.00
N PRO A 76 15.54 -10.61 -4.01
CA PRO A 76 16.68 -9.90 -4.60
C PRO A 76 17.37 -8.96 -3.62
N SER A 77 16.59 -8.25 -2.80
CA SER A 77 17.13 -7.30 -1.80
C SER A 77 17.94 -7.99 -0.69
N THR A 78 17.63 -9.26 -0.40
CA THR A 78 18.29 -10.07 0.63
C THR A 78 19.26 -11.09 0.03
N PHE A 79 19.35 -11.21 -1.31
CA PHE A 79 20.18 -12.19 -2.01
C PHE A 79 21.66 -12.09 -1.62
N ARG A 80 22.15 -10.87 -1.35
CA ARG A 80 23.52 -10.63 -0.83
C ARG A 80 23.77 -11.24 0.55
N HIS A 81 22.74 -11.34 1.40
CA HIS A 81 22.79 -11.97 2.73
C HIS A 81 22.42 -13.46 2.72
N LEU A 82 21.80 -13.92 1.63
CA LEU A 82 21.28 -15.28 1.45
C LEU A 82 22.39 -16.33 1.36
N PHE A 83 23.54 -15.97 0.80
CA PHE A 83 24.70 -16.83 0.70
C PHE A 83 25.42 -17.05 2.04
N THR A 84 25.21 -16.18 3.02
CA THR A 84 25.94 -16.21 4.29
C THR A 84 25.19 -16.95 5.41
N GLU A 85 23.84 -16.90 5.44
CA GLU A 85 23.03 -17.58 6.47
C GLU A 85 21.68 -18.12 5.92
N PRO A 86 21.62 -19.38 5.46
CA PRO A 86 20.39 -19.98 4.92
C PRO A 86 19.31 -20.28 5.99
N SER A 87 19.66 -20.27 7.28
CA SER A 87 18.70 -20.49 8.38
C SER A 87 17.76 -19.30 8.60
N ARG A 88 18.17 -18.07 8.26
CA ARG A 88 17.32 -16.87 8.29
C ARG A 88 16.30 -16.81 7.16
N LEU A 89 16.42 -17.69 6.18
CA LEU A 89 15.56 -17.73 5.00
C LEU A 89 14.14 -18.20 5.38
N LEU A 90 14.05 -19.18 6.29
CA LEU A 90 12.78 -19.72 6.78
C LEU A 90 12.03 -18.70 7.66
N SER A 91 12.76 -17.89 8.44
CA SER A 91 12.17 -16.78 9.21
C SER A 91 11.79 -15.58 8.34
N LEU A 92 12.48 -15.36 7.20
CA LEU A 92 12.10 -14.33 6.22
C LEU A 92 10.83 -14.68 5.45
N PHE A 93 10.61 -15.96 5.11
CA PHE A 93 9.34 -16.41 4.53
C PHE A 93 8.19 -16.20 5.50
N TYR A 94 8.41 -16.49 6.79
CA TYR A 94 7.44 -16.25 7.87
C TYR A 94 7.45 -14.80 8.39
N ASN A 95 7.81 -13.82 7.54
CA ASN A 95 7.73 -12.43 7.94
C ASN A 95 6.32 -11.91 7.75
N LYS A 96 5.77 -11.25 8.79
CA LYS A 96 4.39 -10.73 8.81
C LYS A 96 4.08 -9.83 7.62
N GLU A 97 5.09 -9.16 7.07
CA GLU A 97 4.95 -8.28 5.92
C GLU A 97 4.60 -9.02 4.63
N ASN A 98 5.11 -10.24 4.39
CA ASN A 98 4.80 -11.04 3.20
C ASN A 98 3.34 -11.52 3.19
N PHE A 99 2.75 -11.64 4.37
CA PHE A 99 1.36 -12.03 4.54
C PHE A 99 0.39 -10.88 4.25
N GLN A 100 0.81 -9.62 4.42
CA GLN A 100 -0.09 -8.46 4.31
C GLN A 100 -0.67 -8.29 2.91
N LEU A 101 0.14 -8.43 1.85
CA LEU A 101 -0.36 -8.28 0.48
C LEU A 101 -1.27 -9.45 0.09
N GLY A 102 -0.89 -10.68 0.45
CA GLY A 102 -1.73 -11.86 0.26
C GLY A 102 -3.06 -11.73 0.98
N ALA A 103 -3.04 -11.31 2.25
CA ALA A 103 -4.24 -11.09 3.05
C ALA A 103 -5.15 -10.01 2.45
N PHE A 104 -4.57 -8.90 2.00
CA PHE A 104 -5.30 -7.85 1.29
C PHE A 104 -5.98 -8.39 0.02
N LEU A 105 -5.23 -8.97 -0.91
CA LEU A 105 -5.77 -9.44 -2.20
C LEU A 105 -6.78 -10.58 -2.03
N GLY A 106 -6.47 -11.54 -1.16
CA GLY A 106 -7.36 -12.65 -0.84
C GLY A 106 -8.68 -12.17 -0.22
N SER A 107 -8.60 -11.33 0.82
CA SER A 107 -9.80 -10.83 1.50
C SER A 107 -10.60 -9.88 0.60
N PHE A 108 -9.96 -9.03 -0.20
CA PHE A 108 -10.63 -8.18 -1.19
C PHE A 108 -11.52 -9.01 -2.11
N VAL A 109 -10.97 -10.06 -2.73
CA VAL A 109 -11.73 -10.91 -3.66
C VAL A 109 -12.79 -11.74 -2.94
N SER A 110 -12.50 -12.25 -1.75
CA SER A 110 -13.48 -13.01 -0.97
C SER A 110 -14.68 -12.15 -0.56
N ILE A 111 -14.44 -10.94 -0.03
CA ILE A 111 -15.48 -9.99 0.37
C ILE A 111 -16.28 -9.57 -0.87
N TYR A 112 -15.62 -9.20 -1.97
CA TYR A 112 -16.31 -8.82 -3.20
C TYR A 112 -17.26 -9.92 -3.68
N LYS A 113 -16.77 -11.16 -3.79
CA LYS A 113 -17.58 -12.30 -4.24
C LYS A 113 -18.68 -12.65 -3.25
N GLY A 114 -18.37 -12.67 -1.96
CA GLY A 114 -19.30 -13.00 -0.89
C GLY A 114 -20.46 -12.00 -0.84
N THR A 115 -20.13 -10.71 -0.83
CA THR A 115 -21.11 -9.62 -0.88
C THR A 115 -21.94 -9.67 -2.16
N SER A 116 -21.32 -9.89 -3.33
CA SER A 116 -22.07 -10.01 -4.60
C SER A 116 -23.06 -11.18 -4.56
N CYS A 117 -22.66 -12.33 -4.04
CA CYS A 117 -23.56 -13.48 -3.88
C CYS A 117 -24.66 -13.17 -2.88
N PHE A 118 -24.34 -12.54 -1.75
CA PHE A 118 -25.32 -12.16 -0.73
C PHE A 118 -26.37 -11.18 -1.26
N LEU A 119 -25.96 -10.14 -2.00
CA LEU A 119 -26.91 -9.19 -2.60
C LEU A 119 -27.82 -9.87 -3.64
N ARG A 120 -27.29 -10.80 -4.44
CA ARG A 120 -28.10 -11.61 -5.37
C ARG A 120 -29.09 -12.51 -4.65
N TRP A 121 -28.72 -13.07 -3.49
CA TRP A 121 -29.63 -13.85 -2.65
C TRP A 121 -30.79 -12.99 -2.14
N VAL A 122 -30.49 -11.80 -1.62
CA VAL A 122 -31.49 -10.91 -1.00
C VAL A 122 -32.41 -10.30 -2.05
N ARG A 123 -31.87 -9.80 -3.17
CA ARG A 123 -32.66 -9.11 -4.21
C ARG A 123 -33.20 -10.03 -5.30
N ASN A 124 -32.79 -11.30 -5.35
CA ASN A 124 -33.15 -12.26 -6.41
C ASN A 124 -32.90 -11.76 -7.84
N LEU A 125 -31.96 -10.83 -8.02
CA LEU A 125 -31.65 -10.15 -9.27
C LEU A 125 -30.13 -10.03 -9.44
N ASP A 126 -29.65 -9.92 -10.68
CA ASP A 126 -28.26 -9.57 -10.99
C ASP A 126 -28.25 -8.14 -11.52
N ASP A 127 -27.66 -7.23 -10.75
CA ASP A 127 -27.70 -5.78 -10.97
C ASP A 127 -26.27 -5.21 -10.80
N GLU A 128 -25.93 -4.18 -11.58
CA GLU A 128 -24.60 -3.55 -11.56
C GLU A 128 -24.35 -2.83 -10.21
N LEU A 129 -25.40 -2.36 -9.55
CA LEU A 129 -25.32 -1.78 -8.20
C LEU A 129 -24.73 -2.78 -7.18
N HIS A 130 -24.91 -4.09 -7.39
CA HIS A 130 -24.31 -5.10 -6.50
C HIS A 130 -22.80 -5.08 -6.58
N ALA A 131 -22.23 -4.87 -7.78
CA ALA A 131 -20.79 -4.77 -7.97
C ALA A 131 -20.22 -3.52 -7.29
N LEU A 132 -20.96 -2.40 -7.31
CA LEU A 132 -20.57 -1.16 -6.64
C LEU A 132 -20.50 -1.36 -5.11
N VAL A 133 -21.56 -1.90 -4.49
CA VAL A 133 -21.61 -2.15 -3.04
C VAL A 133 -20.57 -3.19 -2.63
N ALA A 134 -20.42 -4.26 -3.42
CA ALA A 134 -19.41 -5.28 -3.18
C ALA A 134 -17.99 -4.73 -3.27
N GLY A 135 -17.71 -3.85 -4.23
CA GLY A 135 -16.42 -3.16 -4.36
C GLY A 135 -16.11 -2.25 -3.18
N ALA A 136 -17.10 -1.45 -2.74
CA ALA A 136 -16.95 -0.56 -1.59
C ALA A 136 -16.64 -1.34 -0.30
N LEU A 137 -17.38 -2.43 -0.03
CA LEU A 137 -17.13 -3.30 1.12
C LEU A 137 -15.81 -4.05 1.00
N ALA A 138 -15.45 -4.52 -0.20
CA ALA A 138 -14.16 -5.16 -0.44
C ALA A 138 -12.99 -4.21 -0.17
N GLY A 139 -13.16 -2.90 -0.38
CA GLY A 139 -12.15 -1.87 -0.08
C GLY A 139 -11.66 -1.87 1.38
N ILE A 140 -12.48 -2.32 2.33
CA ILE A 140 -12.11 -2.45 3.75
C ILE A 140 -10.91 -3.39 3.94
N SER A 141 -10.70 -4.34 3.01
CA SER A 141 -9.51 -5.20 3.01
C SER A 141 -8.18 -4.44 2.95
N MET A 142 -8.14 -3.19 2.48
CA MET A 142 -6.93 -2.36 2.51
C MET A 142 -6.36 -2.19 3.91
N MET A 143 -7.17 -2.37 4.97
CA MET A 143 -6.67 -2.37 6.35
C MET A 143 -5.58 -3.43 6.62
N PHE A 144 -5.54 -4.51 5.84
CA PHE A 144 -4.49 -5.53 5.91
C PHE A 144 -3.17 -5.06 5.30
N TYR A 145 -3.20 -4.16 4.30
CA TYR A 145 -2.02 -3.62 3.63
C TYR A 145 -1.99 -2.08 3.73
N LYS A 146 -1.49 -1.58 4.86
CA LYS A 146 -1.45 -0.15 5.19
C LYS A 146 -0.29 0.57 4.49
N SER A 147 -0.41 0.80 3.19
CA SER A 147 0.51 1.64 2.43
C SER A 147 -0.21 2.85 1.86
N THR A 148 0.18 4.05 2.33
CA THR A 148 -0.37 5.32 1.82
C THR A 148 -0.10 5.48 0.33
N THR A 149 1.07 5.05 -0.14
CA THR A 149 1.45 5.09 -1.57
C THR A 149 0.50 4.26 -2.42
N ILE A 150 0.22 3.00 -2.02
CA ILE A 150 -0.68 2.14 -2.79
C ILE A 150 -2.13 2.64 -2.70
N SER A 151 -2.56 3.07 -1.52
CA SER A 151 -3.92 3.60 -1.33
C SER A 151 -4.16 4.84 -2.21
N MET A 152 -3.21 5.77 -2.23
CA MET A 152 -3.26 6.97 -3.07
C MET A 152 -3.22 6.61 -4.56
N TYR A 153 -2.40 5.64 -4.96
CA TYR A 153 -2.37 5.16 -6.35
C TYR A 153 -3.72 4.57 -6.79
N LEU A 154 -4.31 3.70 -5.97
CA LEU A 154 -5.61 3.09 -6.27
C LEU A 154 -6.73 4.13 -6.30
N ALA A 155 -6.70 5.13 -5.39
CA ALA A 155 -7.63 6.25 -5.42
C ALA A 155 -7.48 7.08 -6.71
N SER A 156 -6.24 7.39 -7.12
CA SER A 156 -5.98 8.10 -8.38
C SER A 156 -6.48 7.32 -9.59
N LYS A 157 -6.25 6.01 -9.64
CA LYS A 157 -6.73 5.14 -10.72
C LYS A 157 -8.25 5.00 -10.74
N LEU A 158 -8.90 5.04 -9.58
CA LEU A 158 -10.35 5.09 -9.49
C LEU A 158 -10.89 6.39 -10.12
N VAL A 159 -10.33 7.55 -9.77
CA VAL A 159 -10.71 8.85 -10.36
C VAL A 159 -10.53 8.83 -11.87
N GLU A 160 -9.39 8.35 -12.34
CA GLU A 160 -9.08 8.21 -13.78
C GLU A 160 -10.11 7.30 -14.49
N THR A 161 -10.44 6.15 -13.90
CA THR A 161 -11.42 5.20 -14.46
C THR A 161 -12.82 5.80 -14.51
N ILE A 162 -13.24 6.51 -13.45
CA ILE A 162 -14.54 7.18 -13.40
C ILE A 162 -14.62 8.29 -14.46
N TYR A 163 -13.55 9.06 -14.63
CA TYR A 163 -13.47 10.10 -15.64
C TYR A 163 -13.64 9.53 -17.05
N PHE A 164 -12.87 8.49 -17.42
CA PHE A 164 -13.00 7.86 -18.74
C PHE A 164 -14.38 7.21 -18.96
N LYS A 165 -14.94 6.53 -17.95
CA LYS A 165 -16.33 6.04 -18.03
C LYS A 165 -17.34 7.18 -18.21
N GLY A 166 -17.09 8.34 -17.60
CA GLY A 166 -17.90 9.54 -17.78
C GLY A 166 -17.84 10.10 -19.20
N ILE A 167 -16.65 10.05 -19.83
CA ILE A 167 -16.46 10.45 -21.23
C ILE A 167 -17.21 9.50 -22.16
N GLU A 168 -17.07 8.18 -21.95
CA GLU A 168 -17.79 7.15 -22.72
C GLU A 168 -19.32 7.31 -22.61
N ALA A 169 -19.81 7.73 -21.44
CA ALA A 169 -21.22 8.02 -21.21
C ALA A 169 -21.67 9.39 -21.76
N GLY A 170 -20.78 10.18 -22.37
CA GLY A 170 -21.07 11.52 -22.89
C GLY A 170 -21.37 12.58 -21.83
N LYS A 171 -21.03 12.32 -20.56
CA LYS A 171 -21.36 13.20 -19.42
C LYS A 171 -20.29 14.24 -19.12
N VAL A 172 -19.03 13.97 -19.45
CA VAL A 172 -17.91 14.88 -19.24
C VAL A 172 -17.09 15.04 -20.53
N PRO A 173 -16.57 16.24 -20.81
CA PRO A 173 -15.76 16.47 -22.01
C PRO A 173 -14.37 15.84 -21.88
N TYR A 174 -13.79 15.43 -23.02
CA TYR A 174 -12.41 14.97 -23.09
C TYR A 174 -11.46 16.17 -23.24
N PHE A 175 -10.53 16.30 -22.29
CA PHE A 175 -9.46 17.30 -22.35
C PHE A 175 -8.16 16.68 -22.87
N PRO A 176 -7.65 17.09 -24.05
CA PRO A 176 -6.35 16.65 -24.53
C PRO A 176 -5.24 17.19 -23.61
N HIS A 177 -4.20 16.38 -23.37
CA HIS A 177 -3.04 16.71 -22.54
C HIS A 177 -3.36 17.08 -21.08
N ALA A 178 -4.51 16.66 -20.55
CA ALA A 178 -4.90 16.92 -19.16
C ALA A 178 -3.86 16.39 -18.15
N ASP A 179 -3.23 15.25 -18.45
CA ASP A 179 -2.13 14.66 -17.69
C ASP A 179 -0.94 15.63 -17.53
N SER A 180 -0.57 16.31 -18.61
CA SER A 180 0.53 17.29 -18.62
C SER A 180 0.18 18.53 -17.80
N ILE A 181 -1.07 19.02 -17.89
CA ILE A 181 -1.55 20.16 -17.11
C ILE A 181 -1.58 19.83 -15.62
N ILE A 182 -2.14 18.67 -15.25
CA ILE A 182 -2.18 18.19 -13.86
C ILE A 182 -0.75 18.03 -13.32
N TYR A 183 0.14 17.46 -14.12
CA TYR A 183 1.55 17.33 -13.76
C TYR A 183 2.22 18.69 -13.54
N ALA A 184 2.01 19.65 -14.44
CA ALA A 184 2.60 20.98 -14.36
C ALA A 184 2.12 21.74 -13.11
N ILE A 185 0.81 21.73 -12.84
CA ILE A 185 0.23 22.38 -11.66
C ILE A 185 0.74 21.72 -10.37
N SER A 186 0.70 20.38 -10.30
CA SER A 186 1.17 19.64 -9.12
C SER A 186 2.66 19.91 -8.86
N THR A 187 3.47 19.91 -9.91
CA THR A 187 4.90 20.19 -9.82
C THR A 187 5.17 21.64 -9.41
N SER A 188 4.41 22.60 -9.93
CA SER A 188 4.49 24.01 -9.52
C SER A 188 4.22 24.17 -8.03
N ILE A 189 3.16 23.54 -7.51
CA ILE A 189 2.84 23.56 -6.07
C ILE A 189 3.96 22.92 -5.24
N CYS A 190 4.48 21.76 -5.67
CA CYS A 190 5.58 21.11 -4.97
C CYS A 190 6.86 21.96 -4.95
N PHE A 191 7.18 22.65 -6.05
CA PHE A 191 8.33 23.55 -6.10
C PHE A 191 8.13 24.81 -5.27
N GLN A 192 6.92 25.38 -5.28
CA GLN A 192 6.58 26.50 -4.41
C GLN A 192 6.79 26.13 -2.94
N ALA A 193 6.30 24.96 -2.52
CA ALA A 193 6.52 24.43 -1.18
C ALA A 193 8.02 24.16 -0.91
N ALA A 194 8.77 23.64 -1.88
CA ALA A 194 10.22 23.40 -1.72
C ALA A 194 11.06 24.69 -1.57
N VAL A 195 10.55 25.83 -2.03
CA VAL A 195 11.20 27.13 -1.87
C VAL A 195 10.75 27.79 -0.56
N MET A 196 9.43 27.91 -0.34
CA MET A 196 8.85 28.73 0.72
C MET A 196 8.59 27.98 2.03
N GLU A 197 8.24 26.69 1.98
CA GLU A 197 7.73 25.91 3.11
C GLU A 197 8.26 24.46 3.10
N VAL A 198 9.59 24.30 3.11
CA VAL A 198 10.24 22.98 3.02
C VAL A 198 9.77 22.02 4.12
N GLN A 199 9.37 22.56 5.27
CA GLN A 199 8.79 21.84 6.41
C GLN A 199 7.55 21.02 6.04
N ASN A 200 6.75 21.46 5.07
CA ASN A 200 5.53 20.78 4.65
C ASN A 200 5.81 19.71 3.57
N LEU A 201 7.05 19.63 3.09
CA LEU A 201 7.45 18.71 2.05
C LEU A 201 7.85 17.36 2.62
N ARG A 202 7.41 16.27 1.99
CA ARG A 202 7.81 14.92 2.40
C ARG A 202 9.34 14.77 2.32
N PRO A 203 10.04 14.28 3.37
CA PRO A 203 11.50 14.20 3.37
C PRO A 203 12.11 13.40 2.21
N SER A 204 11.40 12.36 1.75
CA SER A 204 11.82 11.58 0.57
C SER A 204 11.81 12.40 -0.71
N TYR A 205 10.83 13.29 -0.87
CA TYR A 205 10.72 14.17 -2.03
C TYR A 205 11.75 15.30 -1.97
N TRP A 206 12.02 15.85 -0.77
CA TRP A 206 13.12 16.79 -0.56
C TRP A 206 14.49 16.20 -0.99
N LYS A 207 14.80 14.96 -0.56
CA LYS A 207 16.02 14.26 -0.99
C LYS A 207 16.08 14.04 -2.51
N PHE A 208 14.94 13.77 -3.13
CA PHE A 208 14.83 13.64 -4.58
C PHE A 208 15.13 14.97 -5.28
N LEU A 209 14.55 16.09 -4.82
CA LEU A 209 14.83 17.42 -5.36
C LEU A 209 16.30 17.82 -5.21
N LEU A 210 16.91 17.55 -4.06
CA LEU A 210 18.34 17.80 -3.87
C LEU A 210 19.20 16.99 -4.84
N ARG A 211 18.86 15.74 -5.10
CA ARG A 211 19.57 14.90 -6.07
C ARG A 211 19.42 15.43 -7.49
N LEU A 212 18.19 15.78 -7.90
CA LEU A 212 17.91 16.33 -9.23
C LEU A 212 18.64 17.66 -9.47
N THR A 213 18.73 18.51 -8.45
CA THR A 213 19.33 19.83 -8.57
C THR A 213 20.81 19.88 -8.23
N ASN A 214 21.42 18.73 -7.94
CA ASN A 214 22.80 18.63 -7.47
C ASN A 214 23.07 19.53 -6.25
N GLY A 215 22.16 19.49 -5.27
CA GLY A 215 22.27 20.25 -4.02
C GLY A 215 21.90 21.73 -4.09
N ARG A 216 21.53 22.27 -5.27
CA ARG A 216 21.25 23.71 -5.41
C ARG A 216 20.10 24.23 -4.54
N PHE A 217 19.08 23.42 -4.28
CA PHE A 217 18.00 23.80 -3.37
C PHE A 217 18.46 24.02 -1.91
N ALA A 218 19.60 23.44 -1.50
CA ALA A 218 20.11 23.63 -0.14
C ALA A 218 20.83 24.99 0.05
N VAL A 219 21.33 25.58 -1.03
CA VAL A 219 22.14 26.82 -0.99
C VAL A 219 21.33 28.09 -1.29
N MET A 220 20.00 27.99 -1.34
CA MET A 220 19.13 29.15 -1.51
C MET A 220 19.16 30.03 -0.26
N ASN A 221 19.18 31.35 -0.46
CA ASN A 221 19.05 32.31 0.63
C ASN A 221 17.61 32.29 1.16
N ARG A 222 17.32 31.43 2.16
CA ARG A 222 15.96 31.33 2.69
C ARG A 222 15.60 32.41 3.71
N LYS A 223 16.59 33.05 4.34
CA LYS A 223 16.37 34.15 5.29
C LYS A 223 15.62 35.32 4.64
N VAL A 224 15.94 35.64 3.38
CA VAL A 224 15.24 36.71 2.65
C VAL A 224 13.79 36.36 2.33
N LEU A 225 13.44 35.07 2.31
CA LEU A 225 12.07 34.61 2.07
C LEU A 225 11.22 34.65 3.34
N ASP A 226 11.82 34.76 4.53
CA ASP A 226 11.07 34.85 5.79
C ASP A 226 10.24 36.14 5.91
N VAL A 227 10.54 37.16 5.08
CA VAL A 227 9.73 38.38 4.97
C VAL A 227 8.29 38.07 4.58
N PHE A 228 8.05 36.95 3.89
CA PHE A 228 6.70 36.50 3.52
C PHE A 228 5.98 35.74 4.64
N GLY A 229 6.59 35.58 5.83
CA GLY A 229 5.98 34.90 6.97
C GLY A 229 5.91 33.37 6.87
N THR A 230 6.57 32.76 5.89
CA THR A 230 6.50 31.31 5.63
C THR A 230 7.50 30.47 6.44
N GLU A 231 8.29 31.10 7.30
CA GLU A 231 9.37 30.48 8.09
C GLU A 231 10.30 29.59 7.24
N ALA A 232 10.62 30.02 6.01
CA ALA A 232 11.42 29.26 5.05
C ALA A 232 12.78 28.85 5.62
N SER A 233 13.41 29.68 6.45
CA SER A 233 14.74 29.40 7.04
C SER A 233 14.71 28.43 8.23
N LYS A 234 13.54 28.05 8.76
CA LYS A 234 13.38 27.30 10.01
C LYS A 234 14.22 26.02 10.10
N ASN A 235 14.27 25.23 9.03
CA ASN A 235 15.01 23.96 8.97
C ASN A 235 16.46 24.12 8.45
N PHE A 236 16.90 25.36 8.17
CA PHE A 236 18.19 25.67 7.52
C PHE A 236 19.05 26.64 8.36
N GLN A 237 18.86 26.64 9.68
CA GLN A 237 19.54 27.58 10.57
C GLN A 237 21.07 27.52 10.40
N GLY A 238 21.66 28.64 9.98
CA GLY A 238 23.11 28.83 9.88
C GLY A 238 23.68 28.89 8.45
N PHE A 239 22.90 28.59 7.41
CA PHE A 239 23.38 28.79 6.03
C PHE A 239 23.29 30.27 5.64
N ILE A 240 24.46 30.91 5.45
CA ILE A 240 24.59 32.26 4.89
C ILE A 240 25.30 32.11 3.55
N PRO A 241 24.66 32.42 2.41
CA PRO A 241 25.32 32.35 1.12
C PRO A 241 26.45 33.38 1.04
N LYS A 242 27.56 32.99 0.42
CA LYS A 242 28.63 33.93 0.04
C LYS A 242 28.18 34.67 -1.20
N LEU A 243 27.81 35.94 -1.05
CA LEU A 243 27.34 36.79 -2.14
C LEU A 243 28.40 37.84 -2.46
N ASP A 244 28.61 38.12 -3.75
CA ASP A 244 29.51 39.19 -4.19
C ASP A 244 28.84 40.56 -3.97
N PRO A 245 29.43 41.45 -3.15
CA PRO A 245 28.86 42.76 -2.86
C PRO A 245 28.52 43.59 -4.11
N ARG A 246 29.23 43.36 -5.23
CA ARG A 246 28.99 44.06 -6.51
C ARG A 246 27.62 43.77 -7.12
N TYR A 247 27.02 42.64 -6.78
CA TYR A 247 25.74 42.18 -7.34
C TYR A 247 24.63 42.09 -6.28
N THR A 248 24.82 42.68 -5.09
CA THR A 248 23.83 42.69 -4.01
C THR A 248 23.31 44.10 -3.75
N VAL A 249 21.98 44.25 -3.64
CA VAL A 249 21.34 45.52 -3.26
C VAL A 249 21.56 45.86 -1.79
N VAL A 250 21.72 44.83 -0.94
CA VAL A 250 21.98 44.96 0.50
C VAL A 250 23.34 44.34 0.81
N PRO A 251 24.18 44.97 1.65
CA PRO A 251 25.47 44.39 2.04
C PRO A 251 25.31 42.96 2.58
N PRO A 252 26.11 41.99 2.11
CA PRO A 252 26.00 40.62 2.57
C PRO A 252 26.42 40.50 4.04
N GLU A 253 25.72 39.65 4.81
CA GLU A 253 26.03 39.38 6.23
C GLU A 253 27.46 38.87 6.46
N ARG A 254 28.09 38.29 5.43
CA ARG A 254 29.52 37.92 5.42
C ARG A 254 30.22 38.61 4.24
N PRO A 255 31.22 39.48 4.48
CA PRO A 255 32.02 40.03 3.41
C PRO A 255 32.84 38.91 2.74
N LEU A 256 32.96 38.98 1.41
CA LEU A 256 33.95 38.19 0.69
C LEU A 256 35.33 38.79 0.97
N GLU A 257 36.26 38.02 1.52
CA GLU A 257 37.68 38.36 1.38
C GLU A 257 38.04 38.18 -0.09
N LEU A 258 38.21 39.28 -0.81
CA LEU A 258 38.79 39.25 -2.15
C LEU A 258 40.25 38.80 -2.01
N SER A 259 40.56 37.60 -2.50
CA SER A 259 41.93 37.16 -2.81
C SER A 259 42.28 37.51 -4.24
#